data_AF-A0A2A5DU51-F1
#
_entry.id   AF-A0A2A5DU51-F1
#
_cell.length_a   1.000
_cell.length_b   1.000
_cell.length_c   1.000
_cell.angle_alpha   90.00
_cell.angle_beta   90.00
_cell.angle_gamma   90.00
#
_symmetry.space_group_name_H-M   'P 1'
#
loop_
_entity.id
_entity.type
_entity.pdbx_description
1 polymer ?
#
loop_
_entity_poly.entity_id
_entity_poly.type
_entity_poly.pdbx_seq_one_letter_code
_entity_poly.pdbx_strand_id
1 'polypeptide(L)'
;MLILFFDTYIVSGVGSKGGTYSDTNRELTLSNFRNNLEAYKWQEKIDVVKYTLVSYSKIKWDKVIIRYECEDTNQNSEFKSFCESIFPMAKIVNERSATAAQYVSALNSINEPDDSWIFFSPNNDHPYIAHPDDITRTVAIADKFSKEYTDHKVSVRYSHFTEYMNDNRFVDPKWGYYYNIFKKILFEDTEVIVTKTPKTAYDSIMIQRLGHLKEIFSNTKNKGRVIRIEDTEFYLSRDNKTILIAPKIELCRHYDSSTPIINKVPPLFIPNGFFENEIKLRYCYDNYLDGWVNINPLKHNIDKNNDLLMLLDDIPFFWKDRISKIDINPNGPQNLNRTELVYYNNILNPWANRSIIHNIVRSSYLYLKTLPRELLASLFIKLGVFEKARNIKNRIL
;
A
#
# COMPACT_ATOMS: atom_id res chain seq x y z
N MET A 1 7.90 13.65 -14.44
CA MET A 1 6.45 13.43 -14.61
C MET A 1 5.97 12.38 -13.61
N LEU A 2 4.82 12.59 -12.98
CA LEU A 2 4.13 11.68 -12.07
C LEU A 2 2.70 11.43 -12.56
N ILE A 3 2.41 10.17 -12.88
CA ILE A 3 1.16 9.71 -13.50
C ILE A 3 0.38 8.89 -12.48
N LEU A 4 -0.92 9.15 -12.32
CA LEU A 4 -1.83 8.24 -11.64
C LEU A 4 -2.40 7.25 -12.64
N PHE A 5 -2.18 5.95 -12.41
CA PHE A 5 -2.82 4.86 -13.15
C PHE A 5 -3.65 4.02 -12.18
N PHE A 6 -4.95 4.28 -12.19
CA PHE A 6 -5.94 3.59 -11.37
C PHE A 6 -6.70 2.59 -12.25
N ASP A 7 -6.67 1.30 -11.94
CA ASP A 7 -7.24 0.24 -12.79
C ASP A 7 -7.92 -0.85 -11.96
N THR A 8 -9.23 -0.73 -11.70
CA THR A 8 -9.88 -1.52 -10.65
C THR A 8 -11.20 -2.18 -11.07
N TYR A 9 -11.53 -3.30 -10.42
CA TYR A 9 -12.86 -3.90 -10.45
C TYR A 9 -13.64 -3.48 -9.22
N ILE A 10 -14.87 -3.03 -9.40
CA ILE A 10 -15.75 -2.61 -8.31
C ILE A 10 -16.84 -3.67 -8.17
N VAL A 11 -16.68 -4.57 -7.19
CA VAL A 11 -17.69 -5.59 -6.85
C VAL A 11 -18.96 -4.94 -6.30
N SER A 12 -20.10 -5.58 -6.54
CA SER A 12 -21.38 -5.16 -5.96
C SER A 12 -21.48 -5.67 -4.51
N GLY A 13 -21.81 -4.77 -3.58
CA GLY A 13 -22.13 -5.08 -2.19
C GLY A 13 -21.14 -4.61 -1.14
N VAL A 14 -21.64 -4.62 0.11
CA VAL A 14 -20.88 -4.36 1.33
C VAL A 14 -19.74 -5.37 1.48
N GLY A 15 -18.55 -4.91 1.87
CA GLY A 15 -17.27 -5.64 1.88
C GLY A 15 -17.12 -6.96 2.67
N SER A 16 -18.14 -7.79 2.82
CA SER A 16 -18.08 -9.09 3.52
C SER A 16 -17.57 -10.27 2.68
N LYS A 17 -17.20 -10.09 1.39
CA LYS A 17 -16.79 -11.20 0.50
C LYS A 17 -15.53 -10.97 -0.34
N GLY A 18 -14.85 -9.82 -0.18
CA GLY A 18 -13.79 -9.39 -1.09
C GLY A 18 -12.36 -9.81 -0.73
N GLY A 19 -12.13 -10.28 0.49
CA GLY A 19 -10.83 -10.81 0.89
C GLY A 19 -10.84 -12.32 0.77
N THR A 20 -9.97 -12.90 -0.08
CA THR A 20 -9.61 -14.31 0.02
C THR A 20 -8.77 -14.53 1.28
N TYR A 21 -9.36 -14.36 2.46
CA TYR A 21 -8.74 -14.84 3.69
C TYR A 21 -8.95 -16.35 3.71
N SER A 22 -7.93 -17.10 3.30
CA SER A 22 -7.93 -18.57 3.44
C SER A 22 -7.84 -19.04 4.90
N ASP A 23 -7.79 -18.11 5.85
CA ASP A 23 -7.60 -18.33 7.29
C ASP A 23 -8.83 -17.82 8.03
N THR A 24 -9.70 -18.75 8.43
CA THR A 24 -10.98 -18.50 9.10
C THR A 24 -10.83 -17.68 10.38
N ASN A 25 -9.71 -17.79 11.09
CA ASN A 25 -9.48 -17.02 12.32
C ASN A 25 -9.27 -15.53 12.05
N ARG A 26 -8.61 -15.19 10.93
CA ARG A 26 -8.39 -13.80 10.52
C ARG A 26 -9.68 -13.14 10.09
N GLU A 27 -10.50 -13.86 9.34
CA GLU A 27 -11.82 -13.42 8.92
C GLU A 27 -12.74 -13.17 10.12
N LEU A 28 -12.75 -14.09 11.09
CA LEU A 28 -13.51 -13.93 12.34
C LEU A 28 -13.02 -12.72 13.14
N THR A 29 -11.71 -12.52 13.25
CA THR A 29 -11.15 -11.36 13.97
C THR A 29 -11.55 -10.04 13.32
N LEU A 30 -11.44 -9.94 11.99
CA LEU A 30 -11.84 -8.75 11.24
C LEU A 30 -13.35 -8.50 11.33
N SER A 31 -14.14 -9.56 11.18
CA SER A 31 -15.60 -9.49 11.29
C SER A 31 -16.02 -9.04 12.69
N ASN A 32 -15.42 -9.59 13.74
CA ASN A 32 -15.68 -9.17 15.11
C ASN A 32 -15.28 -7.71 15.34
N PHE A 33 -14.16 -7.25 14.79
CA PHE A 33 -13.75 -5.85 14.90
C PHE A 33 -14.77 -4.93 14.22
N ARG A 34 -15.12 -5.20 12.96
CA ARG A 34 -16.02 -4.36 12.18
C ARG A 34 -17.48 -4.42 12.62
N ASN A 35 -17.94 -5.55 13.14
CA ASN A 35 -19.33 -5.71 13.59
C ASN A 35 -19.60 -5.06 14.96
N ASN A 36 -18.57 -4.88 15.78
CA ASN A 36 -18.72 -4.35 17.15
C ASN A 36 -18.41 -2.85 17.27
N LEU A 37 -17.87 -2.23 16.22
CA LEU A 37 -17.43 -0.83 16.22
C LEU A 37 -18.14 -0.06 15.12
N GLU A 38 -18.98 0.91 15.50
CA GLU A 38 -19.87 1.63 14.58
C GLU A 38 -19.10 2.27 13.41
N ALA A 39 -18.02 2.99 13.70
CA ALA A 39 -17.20 3.65 12.68
C ALA A 39 -16.58 2.67 11.68
N TYR A 40 -16.37 1.41 12.05
CA TYR A 40 -15.64 0.41 11.25
C TYR A 40 -16.55 -0.59 10.56
N LYS A 41 -17.87 -0.40 10.59
CA LYS A 41 -18.80 -1.23 9.84
C LYS A 41 -18.39 -1.35 8.38
N TRP A 42 -18.74 -2.48 7.78
CA TRP A 42 -18.48 -2.69 6.37
C TRP A 42 -19.18 -1.62 5.53
N GLN A 43 -18.47 -1.07 4.56
CA GLN A 43 -18.97 -0.07 3.62
C GLN A 43 -19.04 -0.67 2.22
N GLU A 44 -19.90 -0.10 1.38
CA GLU A 44 -20.03 -0.50 -0.02
C GLU A 44 -18.69 -0.31 -0.74
N LYS A 45 -18.31 -1.27 -1.60
CA LYS A 45 -17.00 -1.20 -2.26
C LYS A 45 -16.88 0.00 -3.20
N ILE A 46 -17.98 0.46 -3.78
CA ILE A 46 -17.97 1.69 -4.58
C ILE A 46 -17.66 2.93 -3.73
N ASP A 47 -18.12 3.00 -2.49
CA ASP A 47 -17.81 4.12 -1.59
C ASP A 47 -16.35 4.08 -1.14
N VAL A 48 -15.80 2.89 -0.89
CA VAL A 48 -14.36 2.73 -0.61
C VAL A 48 -13.52 3.21 -1.79
N VAL A 49 -13.91 2.88 -3.03
CA VAL A 49 -13.25 3.37 -4.24
C VAL A 49 -13.34 4.89 -4.35
N LYS A 50 -14.55 5.46 -4.18
CA LYS A 50 -14.77 6.92 -4.21
C LYS A 50 -13.90 7.62 -3.16
N TYR A 51 -13.85 7.09 -1.94
CA TYR A 51 -13.02 7.58 -0.84
C TYR A 51 -11.52 7.54 -1.17
N THR A 52 -11.04 6.42 -1.74
CA THR A 52 -9.65 6.29 -2.21
C THR A 52 -9.34 7.31 -3.32
N LEU A 53 -10.21 7.48 -4.32
CA LEU A 53 -9.98 8.45 -5.40
C LEU A 53 -10.00 9.91 -4.89
N VAL A 54 -10.86 10.24 -3.93
CA VAL A 54 -10.83 11.55 -3.26
C VAL A 54 -9.49 11.77 -2.58
N SER A 55 -8.93 10.76 -1.92
CA SER A 55 -7.60 10.87 -1.31
C SER A 55 -6.52 11.17 -2.35
N TYR A 56 -6.58 10.54 -3.52
CA TYR A 56 -5.65 10.78 -4.61
C TYR A 56 -5.86 12.14 -5.29
N SER A 57 -7.07 12.72 -5.24
CA SER A 57 -7.37 14.03 -5.84
C SER A 57 -6.60 15.19 -5.21
N LYS A 58 -6.03 14.98 -4.01
CA LYS A 58 -5.21 15.99 -3.33
C LYS A 58 -3.79 16.08 -3.87
N ILE A 59 -3.35 15.09 -4.66
CA ILE A 59 -2.02 15.07 -5.25
C ILE A 59 -2.03 15.77 -6.61
N LYS A 60 -0.99 16.56 -6.87
CA LYS A 60 -0.77 17.17 -8.19
C LYS A 60 -0.20 16.12 -9.14
N TRP A 61 -1.08 15.55 -9.96
CA TRP A 61 -0.71 14.63 -11.03
C TRP A 61 -0.43 15.37 -12.32
N ASP A 62 0.57 14.93 -13.07
CA ASP A 62 0.79 15.41 -14.44
C ASP A 62 -0.19 14.76 -15.43
N LYS A 63 -0.64 13.54 -15.12
CA LYS A 63 -1.63 12.80 -15.90
C LYS A 63 -2.40 11.84 -15.02
N VAL A 64 -3.70 11.73 -15.26
CA VAL A 64 -4.60 10.82 -14.53
C VAL A 64 -5.31 9.90 -15.52
N ILE A 65 -5.21 8.61 -15.27
CA ILE A 65 -5.90 7.57 -16.02
C ILE A 65 -6.69 6.73 -15.03
N ILE A 66 -8.00 6.69 -15.22
CA ILE A 66 -8.93 5.92 -14.41
C ILE A 66 -9.59 4.89 -15.31
N ARG A 67 -9.26 3.64 -15.05
CA ARG A 67 -9.84 2.45 -15.67
C ARG A 67 -10.64 1.74 -14.60
N TYR A 68 -11.89 1.45 -14.88
CA TYR A 68 -12.73 0.74 -13.92
C TYR A 68 -13.76 -0.13 -14.64
N GLU A 69 -14.26 -1.11 -13.91
CA GLU A 69 -15.40 -1.92 -14.32
C GLU A 69 -16.25 -2.16 -13.06
N CYS A 70 -17.51 -1.74 -13.07
CA CYS A 70 -18.45 -2.05 -12.00
C CYS A 70 -19.18 -3.36 -12.30
N GLU A 71 -19.26 -4.24 -11.30
CA GLU A 71 -20.09 -5.45 -11.36
C GLU A 71 -21.57 -5.09 -11.56
N ASP A 72 -22.07 -4.12 -10.80
CA ASP A 72 -23.36 -3.49 -11.09
C ASP A 72 -23.15 -2.38 -12.13
N THR A 73 -23.42 -2.73 -13.39
CA THR A 73 -23.25 -1.80 -14.51
C THR A 73 -24.13 -0.55 -14.43
N ASN A 74 -25.19 -0.53 -13.61
CA ASN A 74 -26.02 0.67 -13.42
C ASN A 74 -25.26 1.78 -12.67
N GLN A 75 -24.25 1.42 -11.88
CA GLN A 75 -23.42 2.37 -11.15
C GLN A 75 -22.37 3.06 -12.05
N ASN A 76 -22.16 2.59 -13.28
CA ASN A 76 -21.09 3.08 -14.15
C ASN A 76 -21.21 4.58 -14.46
N SER A 77 -22.41 5.07 -14.78
CA SER A 77 -22.64 6.47 -15.16
C SER A 77 -22.44 7.43 -13.98
N GLU A 78 -22.96 7.06 -12.82
CA GLU A 78 -22.76 7.83 -11.58
C GLU A 78 -21.28 7.86 -11.20
N PHE A 79 -20.60 6.71 -11.23
CA PHE A 79 -19.18 6.63 -10.89
C PHE A 79 -18.29 7.41 -11.86
N LYS A 80 -18.61 7.37 -13.17
CA LYS A 80 -17.93 8.21 -14.18
C LYS A 80 -18.07 9.68 -13.85
N SER A 81 -19.29 10.12 -13.58
CA SER A 81 -19.60 11.52 -13.27
C SER A 81 -18.87 11.98 -12.00
N PHE A 82 -18.80 11.10 -11.00
CA PHE A 82 -17.99 11.32 -9.80
C PHE A 82 -16.51 11.50 -10.15
N CYS A 83 -15.93 10.59 -10.93
CA CYS A 83 -14.52 10.68 -11.34
C CYS A 83 -14.21 11.98 -12.11
N GLU A 84 -15.09 12.38 -13.03
CA GLU A 84 -14.98 13.63 -13.79
C GLU A 84 -15.03 14.86 -12.86
N SER A 85 -15.83 14.80 -11.78
CA SER A 85 -15.93 15.91 -10.82
C SER A 85 -14.64 16.14 -10.03
N ILE A 86 -13.92 15.08 -9.66
CA ILE A 86 -12.68 15.16 -8.86
C ILE A 86 -11.40 15.17 -9.73
N PHE A 87 -11.48 14.70 -10.97
CA PHE A 87 -10.39 14.75 -11.95
C PHE A 87 -10.89 15.20 -13.33
N PRO A 88 -11.16 16.50 -13.53
CA PRO A 88 -11.74 17.01 -14.78
C PRO A 88 -10.93 16.72 -16.06
N MET A 89 -9.62 16.50 -15.91
CA MET A 89 -8.69 16.25 -17.02
C MET A 89 -8.31 14.76 -17.14
N ALA A 90 -8.93 13.86 -16.39
CA ALA A 90 -8.59 12.44 -16.43
C ALA A 90 -9.05 11.76 -17.72
N LYS A 91 -8.25 10.80 -18.19
CA LYS A 91 -8.71 9.80 -19.15
C LYS A 91 -9.48 8.72 -18.40
N ILE A 92 -10.80 8.73 -18.51
CA ILE A 92 -11.68 7.77 -17.82
C ILE A 92 -12.18 6.73 -18.83
N VAL A 93 -11.98 5.45 -18.51
CA VAL A 93 -12.38 4.31 -19.35
C VAL A 93 -13.16 3.31 -18.49
N ASN A 94 -14.36 2.96 -18.93
CA ASN A 94 -15.18 1.90 -18.32
C ASN A 94 -14.75 0.52 -18.85
N GLU A 95 -13.50 0.18 -18.59
CA GLU A 95 -12.92 -1.13 -18.81
C GLU A 95 -11.68 -1.23 -17.93
N ARG A 96 -11.59 -2.27 -17.10
CA ARG A 96 -10.39 -2.57 -16.33
C ARG A 96 -9.50 -3.58 -17.05
N SER A 97 -8.23 -3.63 -16.70
CA SER A 97 -7.32 -4.68 -17.15
C SER A 97 -7.48 -5.95 -16.32
N ALA A 98 -7.60 -7.10 -17.00
CA ALA A 98 -7.71 -8.42 -16.36
C ALA A 98 -6.70 -9.45 -16.91
N THR A 99 -5.89 -9.06 -17.88
CA THR A 99 -4.84 -9.86 -18.52
C THR A 99 -3.62 -8.99 -18.79
N ALA A 100 -2.46 -9.63 -18.99
CA ALA A 100 -1.24 -8.92 -19.36
C ALA A 100 -1.38 -8.13 -20.67
N ALA A 101 -2.08 -8.68 -21.67
CA ALA A 101 -2.32 -8.01 -22.94
C ALA A 101 -3.14 -6.71 -22.80
N GLN A 102 -4.16 -6.72 -21.94
CA GLN A 102 -4.94 -5.52 -21.64
C GLN A 102 -4.09 -4.47 -20.92
N TYR A 103 -3.26 -4.88 -19.94
CA TYR A 103 -2.31 -3.97 -19.29
C TYR A 103 -1.33 -3.34 -20.29
N VAL A 104 -0.75 -4.15 -21.18
CA VAL A 104 0.17 -3.64 -22.23
C VAL A 104 -0.54 -2.62 -23.12
N SER A 105 -1.75 -2.93 -23.59
CA SER A 105 -2.56 -2.00 -24.39
C SER A 105 -2.84 -0.68 -23.64
N ALA A 106 -3.28 -0.78 -22.39
CA ALA A 106 -3.60 0.37 -21.55
C ALA A 106 -2.35 1.25 -21.29
N LEU A 107 -1.22 0.63 -20.93
CA LEU A 107 0.04 1.32 -20.64
C LEU A 107 0.69 1.91 -21.90
N ASN A 108 0.58 1.26 -23.05
CA ASN A 108 1.05 1.81 -24.33
C ASN A 108 0.21 2.99 -24.79
N SER A 109 -1.06 3.08 -24.37
CA SER A 109 -1.89 4.27 -24.61
C SER A 109 -1.46 5.51 -23.80
N ILE A 110 -0.54 5.32 -22.86
CA ILE A 110 0.10 6.41 -22.11
C ILE A 110 1.24 6.93 -22.97
N ASN A 111 0.92 7.93 -23.80
CA ASN A 111 1.88 8.64 -24.66
C ASN A 111 2.82 9.55 -23.86
N GLU A 112 3.50 9.00 -22.85
CA GLU A 112 4.50 9.68 -22.03
C GLU A 112 5.84 8.94 -22.10
N PRO A 113 6.95 9.63 -21.85
CA PRO A 113 8.28 9.01 -21.80
C PRO A 113 8.34 7.81 -20.86
N ASP A 114 9.09 6.77 -21.23
CA ASP A 114 9.23 5.56 -20.44
C ASP A 114 9.93 5.78 -19.09
N ASP A 115 10.68 6.88 -18.95
CA ASP A 115 11.24 7.33 -17.69
C ASP A 115 10.22 8.11 -16.83
N SER A 116 8.95 8.25 -17.22
CA SER A 116 7.94 8.85 -16.33
C SER A 116 7.68 7.98 -15.10
N TRP A 117 7.41 8.60 -13.95
CA TRP A 117 6.97 7.88 -12.75
C TRP A 117 5.47 7.60 -12.82
N ILE A 118 5.07 6.37 -12.53
CA ILE A 118 3.68 5.92 -12.51
C ILE A 118 3.33 5.42 -11.11
N PHE A 119 2.35 6.06 -10.47
CA PHE A 119 1.66 5.56 -9.29
C PHE A 119 0.66 4.51 -9.77
N PHE A 120 1.04 3.23 -9.63
CA PHE A 120 0.29 2.11 -10.14
C PHE A 120 -0.65 1.56 -9.05
N SER A 121 -1.95 1.77 -9.21
CA SER A 121 -2.99 1.40 -8.23
C SER A 121 -4.05 0.50 -8.89
N PRO A 122 -3.77 -0.79 -9.11
CA PRO A 122 -4.77 -1.75 -9.58
C PRO A 122 -5.70 -2.25 -8.44
N ASN A 123 -5.48 -1.75 -7.23
CA ASN A 123 -6.30 -2.00 -6.05
C ASN A 123 -6.91 -0.69 -5.54
N ASN A 124 -8.06 -0.76 -4.86
CA ASN A 124 -8.91 0.37 -4.52
C ASN A 124 -9.01 0.66 -3.02
N ASP A 125 -8.26 -0.06 -2.19
CA ASP A 125 -8.33 -0.05 -0.72
C ASP A 125 -7.07 0.53 -0.07
N HIS A 126 -6.30 1.37 -0.78
CA HIS A 126 -5.13 2.06 -0.24
C HIS A 126 -5.25 3.59 -0.32
N PRO A 127 -6.19 4.24 0.39
CA PRO A 127 -6.27 5.69 0.44
C PRO A 127 -4.94 6.35 0.85
N TYR A 128 -4.60 7.46 0.19
CA TYR A 128 -3.45 8.30 0.50
C TYR A 128 -3.78 9.24 1.66
N ILE A 129 -3.09 9.11 2.79
CA ILE A 129 -3.38 9.85 4.02
C ILE A 129 -2.40 11.00 4.30
N ALA A 130 -1.21 10.97 3.71
CA ALA A 130 -0.13 11.93 3.97
C ALA A 130 -0.35 13.29 3.28
N HIS A 131 0.58 14.23 3.49
CA HIS A 131 0.57 15.50 2.77
C HIS A 131 0.95 15.26 1.30
N PRO A 132 0.26 15.88 0.32
CA PRO A 132 0.56 15.69 -1.12
C PRO A 132 2.02 15.90 -1.53
N ASP A 133 2.74 16.79 -0.86
CA ASP A 133 4.16 17.02 -1.14
C ASP A 133 5.07 15.84 -0.72
N ASP A 134 4.65 14.97 0.20
CA ASP A 134 5.44 13.82 0.66
C ASP A 134 5.73 12.84 -0.49
N ILE A 135 4.74 12.61 -1.37
CA ILE A 135 4.96 11.76 -2.55
C ILE A 135 5.94 12.40 -3.53
N THR A 136 5.86 13.73 -3.75
CA THR A 136 6.76 14.44 -4.64
C THR A 136 8.20 14.41 -4.13
N ARG A 137 8.41 14.64 -2.83
CA ARG A 137 9.73 14.50 -2.19
C ARG A 137 10.28 13.09 -2.33
N THR A 138 9.46 12.07 -2.04
CA THR A 138 9.87 10.67 -2.11
C THR A 138 10.24 10.26 -3.55
N VAL A 139 9.47 10.72 -4.55
CA VAL A 139 9.77 10.48 -5.98
C VAL A 139 11.04 11.21 -6.42
N ALA A 140 11.31 12.41 -5.91
CA ALA A 140 12.57 13.12 -6.20
C ALA A 140 13.80 12.37 -5.67
N ILE A 141 13.70 11.76 -4.48
CA ILE A 141 14.73 10.87 -3.94
C ILE A 141 14.90 9.65 -4.85
N ALA A 142 13.80 9.01 -5.28
CA ALA A 142 13.85 7.88 -6.20
C ALA A 142 14.54 8.24 -7.53
N ASP A 143 14.31 9.45 -8.04
CA ASP A 143 14.96 9.95 -9.26
C ASP A 143 16.48 10.02 -9.11
N LYS A 144 16.98 10.54 -7.98
CA LYS A 144 18.42 10.54 -7.65
C LYS A 144 19.00 9.12 -7.67
N PHE A 145 18.36 8.18 -6.97
CA PHE A 145 18.85 6.79 -6.93
C PHE A 145 18.77 6.09 -8.28
N SER A 146 17.79 6.41 -9.13
CA SER A 146 17.71 5.84 -10.48
C SER A 146 18.84 6.29 -11.40
N LYS A 147 19.40 7.48 -11.17
CA LYS A 147 20.57 8.00 -11.88
C LYS A 147 21.88 7.39 -11.35
N GLU A 148 21.97 7.14 -10.05
CA GLU A 148 23.15 6.54 -9.41
C GLU A 148 23.28 5.04 -9.72
N TYR A 149 22.15 4.32 -9.77
CA TYR A 149 22.10 2.88 -9.97
C TYR A 149 21.40 2.52 -11.28
N THR A 150 22.02 2.89 -12.41
CA THR A 150 21.44 2.71 -13.75
C THR A 150 21.20 1.25 -14.15
N ASP A 151 21.85 0.29 -13.50
CA ASP A 151 21.64 -1.15 -13.70
C ASP A 151 20.59 -1.76 -12.74
N HIS A 152 19.91 -0.93 -11.94
CA HIS A 152 18.84 -1.35 -11.03
C HIS A 152 17.51 -0.72 -11.43
N LYS A 153 16.42 -1.46 -11.23
CA LYS A 153 15.08 -0.89 -11.25
C LYS A 153 14.86 -0.18 -9.91
N VAL A 154 14.40 1.06 -9.94
CA VAL A 154 14.08 1.83 -8.73
C VAL A 154 12.58 1.96 -8.57
N SER A 155 12.08 1.68 -7.38
CA SER A 155 10.66 1.85 -7.04
C SER A 155 10.47 2.46 -5.65
N VAL A 156 9.32 3.08 -5.45
CA VAL A 156 8.88 3.63 -4.16
C VAL A 156 7.75 2.76 -3.64
N ARG A 157 7.81 2.32 -2.38
CA ARG A 157 6.62 1.77 -1.70
C ARG A 157 5.76 2.91 -1.17
N TYR A 158 4.47 2.89 -1.49
CA TYR A 158 3.54 3.90 -1.00
C TYR A 158 2.54 3.35 0.04
N SER A 159 2.46 2.04 0.24
CA SER A 159 1.54 1.39 1.17
C SER A 159 2.25 0.30 1.98
N HIS A 160 1.53 -0.30 2.94
CA HIS A 160 2.03 -1.30 3.90
C HIS A 160 3.17 -0.76 4.79
N PHE A 161 2.99 0.48 5.26
CA PHE A 161 3.95 1.23 6.09
C PHE A 161 4.52 0.41 7.23
N THR A 162 3.65 -0.10 8.10
CA THR A 162 4.08 -0.85 9.28
C THR A 162 4.86 -2.10 8.92
N GLU A 163 4.50 -2.80 7.84
CA GLU A 163 5.24 -3.96 7.38
C GLU A 163 6.64 -3.61 6.91
N TYR A 164 6.79 -2.64 6.01
CA TYR A 164 8.09 -2.34 5.43
C TYR A 164 9.00 -1.58 6.38
N MET A 165 8.47 -0.89 7.40
CA MET A 165 9.33 -0.28 8.42
C MET A 165 10.03 -1.33 9.30
N ASN A 166 9.49 -2.55 9.33
CA ASN A 166 9.92 -3.64 10.23
C ASN A 166 10.55 -4.84 9.49
N ASP A 167 11.04 -4.65 8.26
CA ASP A 167 11.62 -5.74 7.45
C ASP A 167 12.99 -5.39 6.81
N ASN A 168 13.71 -4.39 7.35
CA ASN A 168 14.92 -3.86 6.73
C ASN A 168 16.23 -4.35 7.36
N ARG A 169 16.23 -4.64 8.67
CA ARG A 169 17.42 -4.98 9.43
C ARG A 169 17.32 -6.35 10.07
N PHE A 170 18.47 -6.95 10.31
CA PHE A 170 18.61 -8.23 10.99
C PHE A 170 17.82 -8.36 12.30
N VAL A 171 17.73 -7.26 13.07
CA VAL A 171 17.01 -7.19 14.36
C VAL A 171 15.51 -6.97 14.23
N ASP A 172 15.04 -6.61 13.04
CA ASP A 172 13.64 -6.29 12.81
C ASP A 172 12.79 -7.58 12.83
N PRO A 173 11.54 -7.50 13.32
CA PRO A 173 10.69 -8.66 13.53
C PRO A 173 10.28 -9.37 12.23
N LYS A 174 10.34 -8.69 11.07
CA LYS A 174 9.98 -9.24 9.76
C LYS A 174 11.14 -9.40 8.78
N TRP A 175 12.38 -9.11 9.17
CA TRP A 175 13.51 -9.31 8.25
C TRP A 175 13.67 -10.78 7.86
N GLY A 176 13.73 -11.04 6.56
CA GLY A 176 13.71 -12.40 5.99
C GLY A 176 12.37 -13.14 6.10
N TYR A 177 11.37 -12.61 6.80
CA TYR A 177 10.09 -13.30 7.00
C TYR A 177 9.32 -13.46 5.69
N TYR A 178 9.35 -12.41 4.86
CA TYR A 178 8.66 -12.39 3.59
C TYR A 178 9.53 -13.05 2.51
N TYR A 179 9.20 -14.30 2.14
CA TYR A 179 9.85 -15.12 1.10
C TYR A 179 11.38 -15.23 1.19
N ASN A 180 11.93 -15.13 2.41
CA ASN A 180 13.38 -15.10 2.66
C ASN A 180 14.09 -14.00 1.84
N ILE A 181 13.50 -12.80 1.82
CA ILE A 181 14.13 -11.61 1.26
C ILE A 181 14.94 -10.92 2.36
N PHE A 182 16.26 -10.85 2.17
CA PHE A 182 17.19 -10.21 3.09
C PHE A 182 17.68 -8.90 2.46
N LYS A 183 17.06 -7.79 2.88
CA LYS A 183 17.38 -6.47 2.35
C LYS A 183 18.73 -5.99 2.87
N LYS A 184 19.44 -5.20 2.05
CA LYS A 184 20.62 -4.45 2.44
C LYS A 184 20.30 -2.96 2.40
N ILE A 185 20.44 -2.25 3.51
CA ILE A 185 20.30 -0.79 3.54
C ILE A 185 21.49 -0.19 2.77
N LEU A 186 21.18 0.67 1.79
CA LEU A 186 22.16 1.46 1.03
C LEU A 186 22.29 2.87 1.61
N PHE A 187 21.16 3.45 2.03
CA PHE A 187 21.08 4.79 2.57
C PHE A 187 19.88 4.88 3.50
N GLU A 188 19.98 5.74 4.51
CA GLU A 188 18.89 6.04 5.42
C GLU A 188 19.10 7.43 6.02
N ASP A 189 18.02 8.22 6.06
CA ASP A 189 17.98 9.51 6.74
C ASP A 189 16.66 9.65 7.51
N THR A 190 16.25 10.88 7.84
CA THR A 190 14.99 11.14 8.55
C THR A 190 13.74 10.93 7.68
N GLU A 191 13.85 10.95 6.35
CA GLU A 191 12.72 10.89 5.43
C GLU A 191 12.52 9.49 4.83
N VAL A 192 13.60 8.76 4.57
CA VAL A 192 13.53 7.48 3.83
C VAL A 192 14.49 6.41 4.36
N ILE A 193 14.16 5.16 4.05
CA ILE A 193 15.10 4.02 4.04
C ILE A 193 15.22 3.56 2.58
N VAL A 194 16.45 3.47 2.10
CA VAL A 194 16.77 2.98 0.75
C VAL A 194 17.44 1.63 0.87
N THR A 195 16.83 0.61 0.26
CA THR A 195 17.32 -0.76 0.35
C THR A 195 17.56 -1.38 -1.01
N LYS A 196 18.60 -2.21 -1.08
CA LYS A 196 18.81 -3.16 -2.17
C LYS A 196 18.17 -4.48 -1.81
N THR A 197 17.37 -5.02 -2.73
CA THR A 197 16.67 -6.30 -2.52
C THR A 197 17.20 -7.38 -3.47
N PRO A 198 17.56 -8.58 -2.98
CA PRO A 198 18.05 -9.68 -3.83
C PRO A 198 16.94 -10.36 -4.65
N LYS A 199 15.68 -10.12 -4.29
CA LYS A 199 14.48 -10.50 -5.03
C LYS A 199 13.53 -9.33 -4.96
N THR A 200 12.84 -9.06 -6.06
CA THR A 200 11.89 -7.95 -6.05
C THR A 200 10.50 -8.45 -5.72
N ALA A 201 10.02 -8.12 -4.52
CA ALA A 201 8.62 -8.24 -4.17
C ALA A 201 7.84 -7.13 -4.88
N TYR A 202 7.58 -7.27 -6.18
CA TYR A 202 6.75 -6.34 -6.95
C TYR A 202 5.29 -6.46 -6.53
N ASP A 203 5.00 -5.91 -5.36
CA ASP A 203 3.63 -5.72 -4.93
C ASP A 203 3.02 -4.61 -5.79
N SER A 204 1.74 -4.72 -6.12
CA SER A 204 0.99 -3.73 -6.91
C SER A 204 0.68 -2.44 -6.14
N ILE A 205 1.54 -2.08 -5.20
CA ILE A 205 1.48 -0.90 -4.34
C ILE A 205 2.80 -0.14 -4.40
N MET A 206 3.29 0.05 -5.63
CA MET A 206 4.56 0.71 -5.92
C MET A 206 4.42 1.84 -6.94
N ILE A 207 5.22 2.88 -6.74
CA ILE A 207 5.53 3.87 -7.77
C ILE A 207 6.79 3.40 -8.49
N GLN A 208 6.76 3.36 -9.81
CA GLN A 208 7.90 2.89 -10.62
C GLN A 208 7.97 3.63 -11.94
N ARG A 209 8.99 3.34 -12.77
CA ARG A 209 9.08 3.90 -14.12
C ARG A 209 8.06 3.24 -15.05
N LEU A 210 7.43 4.03 -15.92
CA LEU A 210 6.42 3.57 -16.87
C LEU A 210 6.95 2.46 -17.78
N GLY A 211 8.15 2.64 -18.34
CA GLY A 211 8.78 1.65 -19.22
C GLY A 211 9.02 0.31 -18.54
N HIS A 212 9.32 0.33 -17.24
CA HIS A 212 9.48 -0.90 -16.47
C HIS A 212 8.17 -1.65 -16.28
N LEU A 213 7.07 -0.93 -16.04
CA LEU A 213 5.75 -1.57 -15.94
C LEU A 213 5.30 -2.15 -17.29
N LYS A 214 5.55 -1.44 -18.39
CA LYS A 214 5.35 -1.96 -19.76
C LYS A 214 6.16 -3.23 -20.00
N GLU A 215 7.42 -3.26 -19.60
CA GLU A 215 8.32 -4.42 -19.74
C GLU A 215 7.76 -5.65 -19.00
N ILE A 216 7.35 -5.49 -17.74
CA ILE A 216 6.79 -6.58 -16.92
C ILE A 216 5.58 -7.22 -17.62
N PHE A 217 4.58 -6.43 -18.01
CA PHE A 217 3.37 -6.97 -18.62
C PHE A 217 3.57 -7.43 -20.07
N SER A 218 4.53 -6.87 -20.81
CA SER A 218 4.85 -7.33 -22.17
C SER A 218 5.54 -8.68 -22.17
N ASN A 219 6.43 -8.90 -21.19
CA ASN A 219 7.29 -10.07 -21.15
C ASN A 219 6.75 -11.23 -20.29
N THR A 220 5.63 -11.04 -19.60
CA THR A 220 5.06 -12.13 -18.79
C THR A 220 4.60 -13.30 -19.64
N LYS A 221 4.94 -14.50 -19.17
CA LYS A 221 4.48 -15.78 -19.71
C LYS A 221 3.07 -16.12 -19.25
N ASN A 222 2.53 -15.44 -18.23
CA ASN A 222 1.15 -15.63 -17.81
C ASN A 222 0.21 -15.05 -18.87
N LYS A 223 -0.46 -15.93 -19.63
CA LYS A 223 -1.48 -15.56 -20.62
C LYS A 223 -2.91 -15.64 -20.09
N GLY A 224 -3.06 -16.04 -18.83
CA GLY A 224 -4.35 -16.12 -18.14
C GLY A 224 -4.73 -14.80 -17.47
N ARG A 225 -5.42 -14.93 -16.33
CA ARG A 225 -5.84 -13.79 -15.51
C ARG A 225 -4.62 -13.16 -14.84
N VAL A 226 -4.46 -11.86 -15.04
CA VAL A 226 -3.44 -11.01 -14.42
C VAL A 226 -4.14 -9.74 -13.97
N ILE A 227 -4.37 -9.61 -12.67
CA ILE A 227 -5.01 -8.46 -12.04
C ILE A 227 -3.95 -7.56 -11.42
N ARG A 228 -2.83 -8.13 -11.03
CA ARG A 228 -1.77 -7.47 -10.29
C ARG A 228 -0.40 -7.94 -10.80
N ILE A 229 0.67 -7.21 -10.51
CA ILE A 229 2.04 -7.61 -10.86
C ILE A 229 2.41 -8.93 -10.17
N GLU A 230 1.85 -9.19 -8.98
CA GLU A 230 1.96 -10.41 -8.20
C GLU A 230 1.51 -11.67 -8.96
N ASP A 231 0.63 -11.51 -9.95
CA ASP A 231 0.15 -12.61 -10.81
C ASP A 231 1.14 -12.96 -11.94
N THR A 232 2.25 -12.22 -12.06
CA THR A 232 3.30 -12.46 -13.06
C THR A 232 4.49 -13.21 -12.44
N GLU A 233 5.29 -13.88 -13.27
CA GLU A 233 6.52 -14.55 -12.83
C GLU A 233 7.63 -13.59 -12.36
N PHE A 234 7.45 -12.28 -12.58
CA PHE A 234 8.40 -11.26 -12.11
C PHE A 234 8.28 -11.04 -10.61
N TYR A 235 7.14 -11.37 -10.01
CA TYR A 235 6.95 -11.32 -8.57
C TYR A 235 7.92 -12.28 -7.87
N LEU A 236 8.75 -11.72 -6.98
CA LEU A 236 9.83 -12.42 -6.27
C LEU A 236 10.95 -12.94 -7.17
N SER A 237 11.04 -12.47 -8.42
CA SER A 237 12.13 -12.82 -9.33
C SER A 237 13.48 -12.31 -8.82
N ARG A 238 14.52 -13.13 -9.07
CA ARG A 238 15.94 -12.83 -8.77
C ARG A 238 16.63 -12.10 -9.92
N ASP A 239 16.04 -12.14 -11.11
CA ASP A 239 16.67 -11.59 -12.31
C ASP A 239 16.63 -10.05 -12.29
N ASN A 240 15.76 -9.48 -11.46
CA ASN A 240 15.59 -8.04 -11.30
C ASN A 240 16.37 -7.52 -10.09
N LYS A 241 17.44 -6.78 -10.37
CA LYS A 241 18.11 -5.98 -9.34
C LYS A 241 17.25 -4.76 -9.03
N THR A 242 16.81 -4.64 -7.79
CA THR A 242 15.92 -3.54 -7.39
C THR A 242 16.46 -2.76 -6.21
N ILE A 243 16.26 -1.45 -6.30
CA ILE A 243 16.39 -0.51 -5.20
C ILE A 243 15.00 -0.03 -4.83
N LEU A 244 14.70 -0.18 -3.55
CA LEU A 244 13.42 0.18 -2.98
C LEU A 244 13.60 1.40 -2.09
N ILE A 245 12.84 2.45 -2.39
CA ILE A 245 12.70 3.64 -1.56
C ILE A 245 11.47 3.43 -0.67
N ALA A 246 11.67 3.45 0.64
CA ALA A 246 10.62 3.30 1.64
C ALA A 246 10.54 4.60 2.47
N PRO A 247 9.48 5.41 2.32
CA PRO A 247 9.33 6.62 3.10
C PRO A 247 9.06 6.30 4.57
N LYS A 248 9.65 7.08 5.48
CA LYS A 248 9.46 7.00 6.94
C LYS A 248 8.18 7.70 7.42
N ILE A 249 7.33 8.09 6.48
CA ILE A 249 5.95 8.54 6.68
C ILE A 249 4.99 7.58 5.97
N GLU A 250 3.82 7.34 6.58
CA GLU A 250 2.77 6.51 6.00
C GLU A 250 2.04 7.28 4.90
N LEU A 251 2.41 7.02 3.64
CA LEU A 251 1.77 7.67 2.50
C LEU A 251 0.33 7.19 2.30
N CYS A 252 0.12 5.87 2.24
CA CYS A 252 -1.19 5.24 2.13
C CYS A 252 -1.40 4.22 3.25
N ARG A 253 -2.67 4.07 3.66
CA ARG A 253 -3.08 3.06 4.65
C ARG A 253 -4.04 2.06 4.02
N HIS A 254 -3.90 0.79 4.39
CA HIS A 254 -4.82 -0.26 3.98
C HIS A 254 -6.20 -0.05 4.63
N TYR A 255 -7.23 0.10 3.80
CA TYR A 255 -8.59 0.35 4.25
C TYR A 255 -9.16 -0.84 5.05
N ASP A 256 -8.92 -2.08 4.59
CA ASP A 256 -9.34 -3.30 5.31
C ASP A 256 -8.37 -3.80 6.42
N SER A 257 -7.24 -3.10 6.65
CA SER A 257 -6.15 -3.47 7.58
C SER A 257 -5.48 -4.84 7.36
N SER A 258 -4.36 -5.04 8.06
CA SER A 258 -3.65 -6.30 8.20
C SER A 258 -4.15 -7.00 9.47
N THR A 259 -4.91 -8.09 9.30
CA THR A 259 -5.57 -8.82 10.39
C THR A 259 -4.69 -9.19 11.59
N PRO A 260 -3.37 -9.45 11.48
CA PRO A 260 -2.53 -9.74 12.65
C PRO A 260 -2.29 -8.56 13.60
N ILE A 261 -2.55 -7.32 13.17
CA ILE A 261 -2.23 -6.10 13.94
C ILE A 261 -3.38 -5.10 14.04
N ILE A 262 -4.59 -5.50 13.65
CA ILE A 262 -5.77 -4.62 13.55
C ILE A 262 -6.08 -3.83 14.83
N ASN A 263 -5.84 -4.41 16.01
CA ASN A 263 -6.06 -3.74 17.30
C ASN A 263 -5.01 -2.67 17.63
N LYS A 264 -3.84 -2.74 17.00
CA LYS A 264 -2.69 -1.83 17.22
C LYS A 264 -2.59 -0.77 16.12
N VAL A 265 -2.90 -1.18 14.89
CA VAL A 265 -2.90 -0.36 13.69
C VAL A 265 -4.28 -0.53 13.04
N PRO A 266 -5.27 0.29 13.45
CA PRO A 266 -6.64 0.13 12.99
C PRO A 266 -6.77 0.41 11.49
N PRO A 267 -7.79 -0.17 10.83
CA PRO A 267 -8.11 0.13 9.44
C PRO A 267 -8.48 1.60 9.25
N LEU A 268 -8.71 1.99 8.00
CA LEU A 268 -9.47 3.22 7.72
C LEU A 268 -10.97 2.90 7.68
N PHE A 269 -11.75 3.95 7.80
CA PHE A 269 -13.18 3.96 7.56
C PHE A 269 -13.57 5.30 6.90
N ILE A 270 -14.76 5.36 6.30
CA ILE A 270 -15.34 6.60 5.77
C ILE A 270 -16.18 7.23 6.89
N PRO A 271 -15.84 8.43 7.39
CA PRO A 271 -16.63 9.13 8.39
C PRO A 271 -18.03 9.49 7.90
N ASN A 272 -18.99 9.58 8.82
CA ASN A 272 -20.29 10.18 8.55
C ASN A 272 -20.11 11.62 8.03
N GLY A 273 -20.82 11.96 6.95
CA GLY A 273 -20.73 13.26 6.29
C GLY A 273 -19.50 13.43 5.38
N PHE A 274 -18.69 12.40 5.14
CA PHE A 274 -17.48 12.53 4.32
C PHE A 274 -17.77 13.05 2.90
N PHE A 275 -18.78 12.50 2.22
CA PHE A 275 -19.10 12.90 0.84
C PHE A 275 -19.81 14.26 0.78
N GLU A 276 -20.45 14.67 1.87
CA GLU A 276 -21.19 15.92 2.03
C GLU A 276 -20.33 17.08 2.54
N ASN A 277 -19.05 16.84 2.87
CA ASN A 277 -18.16 17.79 3.56
C ASN A 277 -18.66 18.19 4.96
N GLU A 278 -19.30 17.25 5.65
CA GLU A 278 -19.91 17.44 6.97
C GLU A 278 -19.27 16.59 8.07
N ILE A 279 -17.98 16.23 7.94
CA ILE A 279 -17.29 15.44 8.97
C ILE A 279 -17.28 16.24 10.28
N LYS A 280 -17.62 15.59 11.38
CA LYS A 280 -17.62 16.17 12.73
C LYS A 280 -16.67 15.38 13.62
N LEU A 281 -15.76 16.08 14.28
CA LEU A 281 -14.73 15.48 15.14
C LEU A 281 -14.95 15.83 16.61
N ARG A 282 -14.91 14.84 17.49
CA ARG A 282 -14.79 15.04 18.94
C ARG A 282 -13.38 14.65 19.35
N TYR A 283 -12.68 15.54 20.07
CA TYR A 283 -11.29 15.34 20.45
C TYR A 283 -11.12 15.26 21.97
N CYS A 284 -10.40 14.22 22.43
CA CYS A 284 -10.09 13.96 23.84
C CYS A 284 -11.31 13.74 24.75
N TYR A 285 -12.44 13.26 24.20
CA TYR A 285 -13.59 12.81 25.00
C TYR A 285 -13.51 11.31 25.29
N ASP A 286 -14.01 10.89 26.46
CA ASP A 286 -14.10 9.48 26.86
C ASP A 286 -15.41 8.81 26.43
N ASN A 287 -16.44 9.62 26.16
CA ASN A 287 -17.75 9.17 25.75
C ASN A 287 -17.95 9.32 24.24
N TYR A 288 -18.60 8.32 23.64
CA TYR A 288 -19.02 8.36 22.25
C TYR A 288 -20.17 9.36 22.04
N LEU A 289 -20.22 9.97 20.86
CA LEU A 289 -21.39 10.69 20.37
C LEU A 289 -21.68 10.23 18.95
N ASP A 290 -22.88 9.71 18.72
CA ASP A 290 -23.30 9.22 17.42
C ASP A 290 -23.22 10.31 16.34
N GLY A 291 -22.82 9.91 15.14
CA GLY A 291 -22.58 10.85 14.02
C GLY A 291 -21.27 11.63 14.08
N TRP A 292 -20.45 11.45 15.12
CA TRP A 292 -19.13 12.10 15.25
C TRP A 292 -18.01 11.06 15.22
N VAL A 293 -16.87 11.45 14.66
CA VAL A 293 -15.64 10.68 14.83
C VAL A 293 -15.03 11.06 16.17
N ASN A 294 -14.94 10.12 17.11
CA ASN A 294 -14.28 10.35 18.39
C ASN A 294 -12.79 9.99 18.29
N ILE A 295 -11.94 10.97 18.58
CA ILE A 295 -10.49 10.87 18.52
C ILE A 295 -9.92 11.11 19.92
N ASN A 296 -9.24 10.12 20.49
CA ASN A 296 -8.61 10.23 21.79
C ASN A 296 -7.22 9.59 21.77
N PRO A 297 -6.15 10.38 21.63
CA PRO A 297 -4.77 9.86 21.57
C PRO A 297 -4.29 9.22 22.89
N LEU A 298 -4.97 9.49 24.01
CA LEU A 298 -4.60 8.93 25.31
C LEU A 298 -5.05 7.47 25.48
N LYS A 299 -5.95 7.00 24.62
CA LYS A 299 -6.40 5.61 24.65
C LYS A 299 -5.30 4.72 24.07
N HIS A 300 -5.20 3.50 24.60
CA HIS A 300 -4.23 2.51 24.13
C HIS A 300 -4.78 1.63 23.00
N ASN A 301 -6.10 1.50 22.89
CA ASN A 301 -6.78 0.65 21.92
C ASN A 301 -8.04 1.36 21.37
N ILE A 302 -8.46 0.95 20.17
CA ILE A 302 -9.78 1.28 19.63
C ILE A 302 -10.85 0.49 20.38
N ASP A 303 -11.96 1.15 20.69
CA ASP A 303 -13.13 0.55 21.31
C ASP A 303 -14.42 1.28 20.89
N LYS A 304 -15.56 0.87 21.44
CA LYS A 304 -16.88 1.44 21.13
C LYS A 304 -17.02 2.94 21.41
N ASN A 305 -16.10 3.51 22.19
CA ASN A 305 -16.11 4.91 22.56
C ASN A 305 -15.05 5.71 21.82
N ASN A 306 -14.13 5.09 21.09
CA ASN A 306 -13.01 5.80 20.49
C ASN A 306 -12.63 5.23 19.13
N ASP A 307 -12.79 6.03 18.09
CA ASP A 307 -12.60 5.63 16.70
C ASP A 307 -11.15 5.78 16.25
N LEU A 308 -10.40 6.77 16.75
CA LEU A 308 -9.01 7.02 16.37
C LEU A 308 -8.12 7.37 17.58
N LEU A 309 -6.83 6.99 17.52
CA LEU A 309 -5.85 7.17 18.61
C LEU A 309 -4.75 8.21 18.27
N MET A 310 -5.03 9.09 17.30
CA MET A 310 -4.04 10.02 16.74
C MET A 310 -4.22 11.45 17.27
N LEU A 311 -3.20 12.27 17.07
CA LEU A 311 -3.28 13.73 17.22
C LEU A 311 -4.11 14.33 16.08
N LEU A 312 -4.74 15.48 16.34
CA LEU A 312 -5.54 16.18 15.33
C LEU A 312 -4.73 16.55 14.07
N ASP A 313 -3.44 16.88 14.23
CA ASP A 313 -2.59 17.26 13.11
C ASP A 313 -2.34 16.10 12.13
N ASP A 314 -2.49 14.86 12.60
CA ASP A 314 -2.22 13.61 11.89
C ASP A 314 -3.47 12.95 11.30
N ILE A 315 -4.63 13.62 11.38
CA ILE A 315 -5.82 13.17 10.64
C ILE A 315 -5.50 13.10 9.13
N PRO A 316 -6.09 12.14 8.37
CA PRO A 316 -5.83 12.01 6.96
C PRO A 316 -5.96 13.36 6.24
N PHE A 317 -4.96 13.74 5.45
CA PHE A 317 -4.87 15.08 4.89
C PHE A 317 -6.13 15.47 4.10
N PHE A 318 -6.68 14.53 3.33
CA PHE A 318 -7.87 14.72 2.51
C PHE A 318 -9.20 14.77 3.31
N TRP A 319 -9.16 14.61 4.64
CA TRP A 319 -10.29 14.91 5.50
C TRP A 319 -10.32 16.39 5.90
N LYS A 320 -9.16 17.08 5.92
CA LYS A 320 -9.02 18.40 6.55
C LYS A 320 -9.99 19.43 5.97
N ASP A 321 -10.23 19.39 4.67
CA ASP A 321 -11.17 20.28 3.97
C ASP A 321 -12.64 19.82 4.00
N ARG A 322 -12.91 18.66 4.60
CA ARG A 322 -14.25 18.06 4.74
C ARG A 322 -14.79 18.13 6.16
N ILE A 323 -14.01 18.68 7.10
CA ILE A 323 -14.40 18.83 8.49
C ILE A 323 -15.23 20.10 8.65
N SER A 324 -16.48 19.92 9.05
CA SER A 324 -17.42 21.01 9.32
C SER A 324 -17.32 21.52 10.76
N LYS A 325 -16.95 20.65 11.71
CA LYS A 325 -16.91 20.98 13.14
C LYS A 325 -15.90 20.15 13.90
N ILE A 326 -15.18 20.79 14.81
CA ILE A 326 -14.33 20.13 15.81
C ILE A 326 -14.79 20.59 17.19
N ASP A 327 -15.12 19.63 18.06
CA ASP A 327 -15.41 19.84 19.48
C ASP A 327 -14.24 19.26 20.28
N ILE A 328 -13.52 20.12 21.02
CA ILE A 328 -12.34 19.75 21.81
C ILE A 328 -12.73 19.75 23.28
N ASN A 329 -12.47 18.65 23.99
CA ASN A 329 -12.67 18.60 25.43
C ASN A 329 -11.83 19.67 26.13
N PRO A 330 -12.44 20.66 26.81
CA PRO A 330 -11.70 21.74 27.47
C PRO A 330 -10.82 21.25 28.63
N ASN A 331 -11.11 20.07 29.18
CA ASN A 331 -10.34 19.42 30.22
C ASN A 331 -9.31 18.43 29.67
N GLY A 332 -9.19 18.29 28.35
CA GLY A 332 -8.21 17.42 27.71
C GLY A 332 -6.78 17.95 27.88
N PRO A 333 -5.77 17.05 27.88
CA PRO A 333 -4.38 17.46 27.98
C PRO A 333 -3.96 18.30 26.78
N GLN A 334 -3.12 19.29 27.05
CA GLN A 334 -2.51 20.17 26.05
C GLN A 334 -1.12 19.65 25.69
N ASN A 335 -0.65 19.93 24.47
CA ASN A 335 0.72 19.67 24.02
C ASN A 335 1.17 18.20 24.09
N LEU A 336 0.35 17.28 23.57
CA LEU A 336 0.73 15.87 23.47
C LEU A 336 1.86 15.66 22.46
N ASN A 337 2.82 14.80 22.82
CA ASN A 337 3.96 14.44 21.96
C ASN A 337 3.77 13.05 21.36
N ARG A 338 3.97 12.91 20.04
CA ARG A 338 3.91 11.63 19.31
C ARG A 338 4.75 10.53 19.95
N THR A 339 5.93 10.85 20.48
CA THR A 339 6.86 9.85 21.07
C THR A 339 6.33 9.21 22.36
N GLU A 340 5.43 9.89 23.05
CA GLU A 340 4.85 9.44 24.33
C GLU A 340 3.59 8.60 24.13
N LEU A 341 3.01 8.62 22.94
CA LEU A 341 1.73 8.01 22.63
C LEU A 341 1.90 6.60 22.07
N VAL A 342 1.20 5.63 22.67
CA VAL A 342 1.25 4.20 22.30
C VAL A 342 0.91 3.97 20.83
N TYR A 343 -0.01 4.76 20.27
CA TYR A 343 -0.43 4.66 18.88
C TYR A 343 0.73 4.79 17.88
N TYR A 344 1.56 5.82 17.99
CA TYR A 344 2.65 6.05 17.03
C TYR A 344 3.75 4.99 17.16
N ASN A 345 4.02 4.55 18.40
CA ASN A 345 4.92 3.41 18.64
C ASN A 345 4.39 2.13 17.98
N ASN A 346 3.07 1.90 18.03
CA ASN A 346 2.43 0.75 17.38
C ASN A 346 2.42 0.85 15.85
N ILE A 347 2.22 2.03 15.25
CA ILE A 347 2.33 2.19 13.79
C ILE A 347 3.76 1.88 13.32
N LEU A 348 4.76 2.40 14.04
CA LEU A 348 6.17 2.22 13.71
C LEU A 348 6.62 0.78 13.92
N ASN A 349 6.23 0.14 15.03
CA ASN A 349 6.57 -1.26 15.31
C ASN A 349 5.55 -1.90 16.27
N PRO A 350 4.49 -2.55 15.76
CA PRO A 350 3.49 -3.22 16.59
C PRO A 350 4.02 -4.50 17.25
N TRP A 351 5.25 -4.91 16.94
CA TRP A 351 5.94 -6.06 17.53
C TRP A 351 7.06 -5.64 18.50
N ALA A 352 7.06 -4.38 18.97
CA ALA A 352 8.09 -3.86 19.88
C ALA A 352 8.22 -4.65 21.20
N ASN A 353 7.19 -5.41 21.59
CA ASN A 353 7.23 -6.31 22.75
C ASN A 353 8.01 -7.61 22.50
N ARG A 354 8.41 -7.91 21.26
CA ARG A 354 9.26 -9.08 20.96
C ARG A 354 10.70 -8.78 21.32
N SER A 355 11.36 -9.76 21.96
CA SER A 355 12.78 -9.66 22.29
C SER A 355 13.65 -9.51 21.03
N ILE A 356 14.57 -8.54 21.06
CA ILE A 356 15.57 -8.35 20.00
C ILE A 356 16.42 -9.62 19.82
N ILE A 357 16.76 -10.32 20.91
CA ILE A 357 17.52 -11.58 20.86
C ILE A 357 16.74 -12.64 20.10
N HIS A 358 15.43 -12.75 20.35
CA HIS A 358 14.58 -13.68 19.62
C HIS A 358 14.56 -13.36 18.11
N ASN A 359 14.45 -12.08 17.74
CA ASN A 359 14.50 -11.66 16.33
C ASN A 359 15.85 -12.01 15.70
N ILE A 360 16.96 -11.77 16.40
CA ILE A 360 18.31 -12.13 15.96
C ILE A 360 18.42 -13.64 15.69
N VAL A 361 18.00 -14.48 16.64
CA VAL A 361 18.06 -15.94 16.50
C VAL A 361 17.21 -16.42 15.32
N ARG A 362 15.98 -15.91 15.20
CA ARG A 362 15.07 -16.21 14.08
C ARG A 362 15.68 -15.78 12.74
N SER A 363 16.19 -14.56 12.65
CA SER A 363 16.80 -13.99 11.45
C SER A 363 18.05 -14.79 11.03
N SER A 364 18.91 -15.16 11.99
CA SER A 364 20.06 -16.06 11.78
C SER A 364 19.60 -17.37 11.19
N TYR A 365 18.59 -18.01 11.81
CA TYR A 365 18.06 -19.28 11.34
C TYR A 365 17.53 -19.20 9.91
N LEU A 366 16.71 -18.18 9.59
CA LEU A 366 16.18 -18.01 8.23
C LEU A 366 17.29 -17.77 7.21
N TYR A 367 18.26 -16.90 7.54
CA TYR A 367 19.39 -16.58 6.66
C TYR A 367 20.30 -17.79 6.42
N LEU A 368 20.65 -18.53 7.47
CA LEU A 368 21.45 -19.75 7.35
C LEU A 368 20.71 -20.86 6.60
N LYS A 369 19.38 -20.95 6.73
CA LYS A 369 18.57 -21.91 5.96
C LYS A 369 18.57 -21.61 4.47
N THR A 370 18.74 -20.34 4.07
CA THR A 370 18.79 -19.93 2.66
C THR A 370 20.18 -19.99 2.05
N LEU A 371 21.23 -19.78 2.84
CA LEU A 371 22.61 -19.68 2.36
C LEU A 371 23.09 -20.91 1.54
N PRO A 372 22.88 -22.17 1.98
CA PRO A 372 23.26 -23.35 1.18
C PRO A 372 22.56 -23.41 -0.17
N ARG A 373 21.28 -22.99 -0.23
CA ARG A 373 20.51 -22.95 -1.47
C ARG A 373 21.04 -21.88 -2.42
N GLU A 374 21.49 -20.75 -1.89
CA GLU A 374 22.06 -19.66 -2.67
C GLU A 374 23.47 -19.99 -3.17
N LEU A 375 24.30 -20.61 -2.34
CA LEU A 375 25.62 -21.12 -2.75
C LEU A 375 25.49 -22.20 -3.82
N LEU A 376 24.58 -23.17 -3.65
CA LEU A 376 24.28 -24.19 -4.67
C LEU A 376 23.74 -23.57 -5.96
N ALA A 377 22.78 -22.64 -5.87
CA ALA A 377 22.26 -21.95 -7.04
C ALA A 377 23.35 -21.15 -7.78
N SER A 378 24.17 -20.40 -7.05
CA SER A 378 25.31 -19.67 -7.62
C SER A 378 26.33 -20.62 -8.26
N LEU A 379 26.59 -21.78 -7.66
CA LEU A 379 27.47 -22.79 -8.23
C LEU A 379 26.89 -23.35 -9.53
N PHE A 380 25.61 -23.73 -9.56
CA PHE A 380 24.96 -24.25 -10.76
C PHE A 380 24.86 -23.22 -11.90
N ILE A 381 24.67 -21.94 -11.58
CA ILE A 381 24.72 -20.84 -12.55
C ILE A 381 26.14 -20.71 -13.12
N LYS A 382 27.17 -20.66 -12.27
CA LYS A 382 28.58 -20.59 -12.72
C LYS A 382 29.00 -21.81 -13.55
N LEU A 383 28.46 -22.98 -13.26
CA LEU A 383 28.70 -24.21 -14.01
C LEU A 383 27.88 -24.30 -15.32
N GLY A 384 27.07 -23.28 -15.65
CA GLY A 384 26.26 -23.24 -16.88
C GLY A 384 25.17 -24.31 -16.92
N VAL A 385 24.84 -24.93 -15.78
CA VAL A 385 23.88 -26.05 -15.72
C VAL A 385 22.48 -25.58 -16.07
N PHE A 386 22.10 -24.37 -15.65
CA PHE A 386 20.80 -23.79 -15.97
C PHE A 386 20.68 -23.37 -17.44
N GLU A 387 21.74 -22.85 -18.07
CA GLU A 387 21.74 -22.54 -19.51
C GLU A 387 21.70 -23.82 -20.35
N LYS A 388 22.44 -24.86 -19.96
CA LYS A 388 22.34 -26.20 -20.59
C LYS A 388 20.95 -26.80 -20.45
N ALA A 389 20.35 -26.77 -19.27
CA ALA A 389 19.00 -27.30 -19.06
C ALA A 389 17.93 -26.52 -19.84
N ARG A 390 18.07 -25.18 -19.93
CA ARG A 390 17.19 -24.31 -20.72
C ARG A 390 17.33 -24.54 -22.22
N ASN A 391 18.56 -24.75 -22.72
CA ASN A 391 18.82 -25.08 -24.12
C ASN A 391 18.33 -26.49 -24.50
N ILE A 392 18.38 -27.45 -23.57
CA ILE A 392 17.80 -28.79 -23.77
C ILE A 392 16.27 -28.70 -23.85
N LYS A 393 15.63 -27.93 -22.96
CA LYS A 393 14.17 -27.75 -23.00
C LYS A 393 13.69 -27.07 -24.29
N ASN A 394 14.43 -26.10 -24.81
CA ASN A 394 14.13 -25.42 -26.08
C ASN A 394 14.48 -26.22 -27.34
N ARG A 395 15.14 -27.39 -27.19
CA ARG A 395 15.38 -28.33 -28.29
C ARG A 395 14.39 -29.50 -28.29
N ILE A 396 13.64 -29.68 -27.20
CA ILE A 396 12.67 -30.77 -27.01
C ILE A 396 11.23 -30.26 -27.22
N LEU A 397 11.01 -28.94 -27.16
CA LEU A 397 9.81 -28.23 -27.61
C LEU A 397 10.10 -27.58 -28.95
#